data_AF-A0A1D1YK02-F1
#
_entry.id   AF-A0A1D1YK02-F1
#
_cell.length_a   1.000
_cell.length_b   1.000
_cell.length_c   1.000
_cell.angle_alpha   90.00
_cell.angle_beta   90.00
_cell.angle_gamma   90.00
#
_symmetry.space_group_name_H-M   'P 1'
#
loop_
_entity.id
_entity.type
_entity.pdbx_description
1 polymer ?
#
loop_
_entity_poly.entity_id
_entity_poly.type
_entity_poly.pdbx_seq_one_letter_code
_entity_poly.pdbx_strand_id
1 'polypeptide(L)'
;QRGTLWWHAHISWMRATIYGPIVILPKRGVPYPFAKPYKEIPIIFGEWFNADTEAVINQSLQTGAGPNVSEAYTINGLPGPLYNCSAKDTFRLKVKPGKTYLLRIINAALNDDLFFSIANHTLTVVEADAVYVKPLDTNTILITPGQTTNVLLRTMGHLPNATFLMAASPYATGQGTFDNTTTAAILEYTAPNASSATASNTGKIPLLKPTLPALNDTSAATNFTTRLRSLASAQFPANVPQTVDRHFFFTVGLGANPCPKNQTCQGPNGTKFSASVNNVSFVLPTKSLLQAHFFGQSRGVYTTDLPSSPIFPFNYTGTPPNNTFVSNGTKLVVLPFNTSVELVMQDTSILGAESHPLHLHGFNIFIVGQGFGNFDPNT
;
A
#
# COMPACT_ATOMS: atom_id res chain seq x y z
N GLN A 1 9.43 -12.77 11.77
CA GLN A 1 8.86 -12.70 10.41
C GLN A 1 9.71 -13.55 9.46
N ARG A 2 9.18 -13.91 8.29
CA ARG A 2 9.92 -14.53 7.18
C ARG A 2 9.24 -14.12 5.88
N GLY A 3 10.00 -13.70 4.88
CA GLY A 3 9.41 -13.16 3.66
C GLY A 3 10.01 -11.83 3.22
N THR A 4 9.16 -10.97 2.69
CA THR A 4 9.50 -9.61 2.27
C THR A 4 8.89 -8.61 3.25
N LEU A 5 9.71 -7.63 3.63
CA LEU A 5 9.29 -6.37 4.22
C LEU A 5 10.07 -5.27 3.49
N TRP A 6 10.01 -4.05 4.01
CA TRP A 6 10.77 -2.93 3.48
C TRP A 6 11.08 -1.94 4.61
N TRP A 7 12.09 -1.09 4.38
CA TRP A 7 12.40 0.05 5.23
C TRP A 7 12.12 1.33 4.45
N HIS A 8 11.82 2.40 5.17
CA HIS A 8 11.66 3.74 4.59
C HIS A 8 11.94 4.82 5.64
N ALA A 9 12.25 6.03 5.18
CA ALA A 9 12.28 7.19 6.05
C ALA A 9 10.90 7.41 6.70
N HIS A 10 10.87 7.70 8.00
CA HIS A 10 9.62 7.89 8.76
C HIS A 10 9.55 9.32 9.31
N ILE A 11 9.79 10.29 8.43
CA ILE A 11 9.72 11.71 8.69
C ILE A 11 9.30 12.44 7.41
N SER A 12 8.24 13.24 7.50
CA SER A 12 7.70 14.01 6.38
C SER A 12 7.50 13.14 5.11
N TRP A 13 7.80 13.67 3.93
CA TRP A 13 7.68 13.00 2.64
C TRP A 13 9.01 12.41 2.14
N MET A 14 10.04 12.33 2.99
CA MET A 14 11.35 11.80 2.63
C MET A 14 11.32 10.35 2.10
N ARG A 15 10.29 9.56 2.46
CA ARG A 15 10.10 8.22 1.92
C ARG A 15 9.74 8.17 0.44
N ALA A 16 9.50 9.31 -0.21
CA ALA A 16 9.33 9.35 -1.66
C ALA A 16 10.58 8.88 -2.42
N THR A 17 11.75 8.97 -1.80
CA THR A 17 13.04 8.55 -2.41
C THR A 17 13.92 7.71 -1.48
N ILE A 18 13.65 7.72 -0.16
CA ILE A 18 14.47 7.02 0.84
C ILE A 18 13.74 5.78 1.36
N TYR A 19 13.92 4.66 0.67
CA TYR A 19 13.34 3.35 1.01
C TYR A 19 14.11 2.19 0.35
N GLY A 20 13.83 0.96 0.78
CA GLY A 20 14.38 -0.23 0.15
C GLY A 20 13.82 -1.54 0.70
N PRO A 21 14.10 -2.67 0.03
CA PRO A 21 13.54 -3.96 0.40
C PRO A 21 14.27 -4.56 1.61
N ILE A 22 13.53 -5.30 2.43
CA ILE A 22 14.07 -6.20 3.46
C ILE A 22 13.65 -7.63 3.08
N VAL A 23 14.62 -8.50 2.85
CA VAL A 23 14.36 -9.92 2.55
C VAL A 23 14.76 -10.78 3.74
N ILE A 24 13.78 -11.46 4.32
CA ILE A 24 13.93 -12.34 5.48
C ILE A 24 13.77 -13.78 5.00
N LEU A 25 14.87 -14.45 4.72
CA LEU A 25 14.85 -15.84 4.25
C LEU A 25 14.33 -16.81 5.32
N PRO A 26 13.82 -18.00 4.93
CA PRO A 26 13.62 -19.09 5.87
C PRO A 26 14.89 -19.38 6.67
N LYS A 27 14.72 -19.87 7.91
CA LYS A 27 15.84 -20.33 8.74
C LYS A 27 16.67 -21.35 7.96
N ARG A 28 17.98 -21.36 8.18
CA ARG A 28 18.89 -22.31 7.53
C ARG A 28 18.38 -23.74 7.72
N GLY A 29 18.27 -24.48 6.61
CA GLY A 29 17.77 -25.87 6.60
C GLY A 29 16.23 -26.00 6.56
N VAL A 30 15.48 -24.91 6.68
CA VAL A 30 14.02 -24.91 6.56
C VAL A 30 13.64 -24.47 5.14
N PRO A 31 12.91 -25.30 4.35
CA PRO A 31 12.48 -24.91 3.02
C PRO A 31 11.31 -23.91 3.08
N TYR A 32 11.03 -23.28 1.94
CA TYR A 32 9.74 -22.64 1.70
C TYR A 32 8.60 -23.67 1.76
N PRO A 33 7.35 -23.28 2.07
CA PRO A 33 6.18 -24.16 1.98
C PRO A 33 5.74 -24.42 0.53
N PHE A 34 6.50 -23.94 -0.45
CA PHE A 34 6.32 -24.12 -1.88
C PHE A 34 7.68 -24.48 -2.51
N ALA A 35 7.66 -24.96 -3.76
CA ALA A 35 8.88 -25.32 -4.47
C ALA A 35 9.87 -24.14 -4.55
N LYS A 36 11.15 -24.40 -4.25
CA LYS A 36 12.19 -23.37 -4.25
C LYS A 36 12.24 -22.65 -5.61
N PRO A 37 12.11 -21.32 -5.66
CA PRO A 37 12.18 -20.57 -6.90
C PRO A 37 13.60 -20.63 -7.50
N TYR A 38 13.68 -20.47 -8.83
CA TYR A 38 14.96 -20.39 -9.55
C TYR A 38 15.74 -19.12 -9.17
N LYS A 39 15.04 -17.98 -9.07
CA LYS A 39 15.57 -16.68 -8.62
C LYS A 39 14.47 -15.88 -7.92
N GLU A 40 14.90 -14.92 -7.11
CA GLU A 40 14.03 -14.00 -6.38
C GLU A 40 14.39 -12.57 -6.76
N ILE A 41 13.40 -11.72 -7.01
CA ILE A 41 13.60 -10.35 -7.54
C ILE A 41 12.66 -9.38 -6.81
N PRO A 42 13.17 -8.33 -6.17
CA PRO A 42 12.36 -7.21 -5.70
C PRO A 42 11.72 -6.44 -6.86
N ILE A 43 10.43 -6.15 -6.72
CA ILE A 43 9.66 -5.28 -7.62
C ILE A 43 9.04 -4.20 -6.72
N ILE A 44 9.61 -3.01 -6.75
CA ILE A 44 9.26 -1.93 -5.83
C ILE A 44 8.53 -0.86 -6.62
N PHE A 45 7.27 -0.60 -6.27
CA PHE A 45 6.53 0.54 -6.78
C PHE A 45 6.85 1.78 -5.98
N GLY A 46 6.96 2.92 -6.65
CA GLY A 46 7.15 4.21 -6.03
C GLY A 46 6.62 5.32 -6.93
N GLU A 47 6.75 6.55 -6.48
CA GLU A 47 6.35 7.75 -7.22
C GLU A 47 7.56 8.65 -7.46
N TRP A 48 7.51 9.40 -8.55
CA TRP A 48 8.51 10.40 -8.92
C TRP A 48 7.85 11.78 -9.01
N PHE A 49 8.46 12.73 -8.30
CA PHE A 49 8.12 14.14 -8.35
C PHE A 49 9.29 14.89 -8.98
N ASN A 50 9.00 15.77 -9.94
CA ASN A 50 9.98 16.70 -10.50
C ASN A 50 10.35 17.80 -9.48
N ALA A 51 9.37 18.20 -8.65
CA ALA A 51 9.60 19.12 -7.55
C ALA A 51 10.17 18.39 -6.32
N ASP A 52 10.85 19.14 -5.46
CA ASP A 52 11.24 18.65 -4.13
C ASP A 52 9.97 18.26 -3.34
N THR A 53 9.90 17.01 -2.90
CA THR A 53 8.73 16.47 -2.18
C THR A 53 8.48 17.18 -0.86
N GLU A 54 9.52 17.74 -0.22
CA GLU A 54 9.33 18.59 0.96
C GLU A 54 8.68 19.92 0.59
N ALA A 55 8.97 20.49 -0.59
CA ALA A 55 8.29 21.69 -1.06
C ALA A 55 6.81 21.40 -1.39
N VAL A 56 6.51 20.23 -1.97
CA VAL A 56 5.14 19.79 -2.27
C VAL A 56 4.30 19.71 -1.00
N ILE A 57 4.77 19.00 0.04
CA ILE A 57 4.02 18.87 1.30
C ILE A 57 3.94 20.19 2.06
N ASN A 58 5.01 21.00 2.08
CA ASN A 58 4.99 22.31 2.73
C ASN A 58 3.96 23.25 2.08
N GLN A 59 3.86 23.25 0.76
CA GLN A 59 2.84 24.01 0.03
C GLN A 59 1.43 23.54 0.41
N SER A 60 1.17 22.24 0.41
CA SER A 60 -0.13 21.65 0.80
C SER A 60 -0.53 22.05 2.23
N LEU A 61 0.38 21.94 3.20
CA LEU A 61 0.12 22.33 4.59
C LEU A 61 -0.12 23.85 4.72
N GLN A 62 0.57 24.66 3.92
CA GLN A 62 0.39 26.12 3.91
C GLN A 62 -0.97 26.53 3.34
N THR A 63 -1.35 26.03 2.16
CA THR A 63 -2.60 26.41 1.48
C THR A 63 -3.82 25.68 2.02
N GLY A 64 -3.63 24.49 2.62
CA GLY A 64 -4.70 23.60 3.03
C GLY A 64 -5.35 22.80 1.89
N ALA A 65 -4.80 22.84 0.68
CA ALA A 65 -5.19 21.94 -0.42
C ALA A 65 -4.51 20.57 -0.29
N GLY A 66 -4.98 19.60 -1.08
CA GLY A 66 -4.22 18.36 -1.30
C GLY A 66 -2.85 18.65 -1.94
N PRO A 67 -1.85 17.77 -1.73
CA PRO A 67 -0.56 17.88 -2.40
C PRO A 67 -0.72 17.73 -3.92
N ASN A 68 0.20 18.32 -4.68
CA ASN A 68 0.28 18.04 -6.12
C ASN A 68 0.54 16.54 -6.33
N VAL A 69 0.01 16.00 -7.42
CA VAL A 69 0.20 14.60 -7.82
C VAL A 69 1.62 14.37 -8.35
N SER A 70 2.10 13.13 -8.34
CA SER A 70 3.37 12.75 -8.96
C SER A 70 3.32 12.91 -10.47
N GLU A 71 4.49 13.06 -11.10
CA GLU A 71 4.59 13.02 -12.56
C GLU A 71 4.71 11.60 -13.11
N ALA A 72 5.11 10.63 -12.28
CA ALA A 72 5.14 9.24 -12.68
C ALA A 72 5.11 8.27 -11.51
N TYR A 73 4.41 7.16 -11.68
CA TYR A 73 4.73 5.92 -10.98
C TYR A 73 6.01 5.29 -11.52
N THR A 74 6.65 4.46 -10.71
CA THR A 74 7.91 3.79 -11.07
C THR A 74 7.90 2.32 -10.69
N ILE A 75 8.65 1.50 -11.44
CA ILE A 75 9.02 0.14 -11.06
C ILE A 75 10.53 0.10 -10.85
N ASN A 76 10.96 -0.17 -9.61
CA ASN A 76 12.35 -0.12 -9.18
C ASN A 76 13.01 1.25 -9.48
N GLY A 77 12.27 2.35 -9.23
CA GLY A 77 12.74 3.73 -9.44
C GLY A 77 12.74 4.20 -10.90
N LEU A 78 12.23 3.39 -11.84
CA LEU A 78 12.21 3.69 -13.27
C LEU A 78 10.77 3.84 -13.77
N PRO A 79 10.38 4.99 -14.37
CA PRO A 79 9.01 5.20 -14.85
C PRO A 79 8.55 4.22 -15.93
N GLY A 80 9.48 3.78 -16.77
CA GLY A 80 9.19 2.85 -17.86
C GLY A 80 8.88 3.52 -19.20
N PRO A 81 8.51 2.74 -20.22
CA PRO A 81 8.50 3.20 -21.61
C PRO A 81 7.27 4.04 -22.00
N LEU A 82 6.36 4.28 -21.07
CA LEU A 82 5.11 5.04 -21.29
C LEU A 82 5.25 6.53 -20.96
N TYR A 83 6.36 6.95 -20.35
CA TYR A 83 6.67 8.35 -20.07
C TYR A 83 7.71 8.89 -21.04
N ASN A 84 7.74 10.21 -21.16
CA ASN A 84 8.75 10.89 -21.95
C ASN A 84 10.14 10.69 -21.32
N CYS A 85 11.17 10.52 -22.17
CA CYS A 85 12.58 10.41 -21.77
C CYS A 85 12.98 9.17 -20.94
N SER A 86 12.08 8.21 -20.67
CA SER A 86 12.34 7.08 -19.76
C SER A 86 12.44 5.70 -20.44
N ALA A 87 12.12 5.59 -21.74
CA ALA A 87 12.08 4.31 -22.43
C ALA A 87 13.42 3.56 -22.46
N LYS A 88 14.56 4.27 -22.50
CA LYS A 88 15.91 3.66 -22.58
C LYS A 88 16.29 2.92 -21.30
N ASP A 89 15.93 3.46 -20.15
CA ASP A 89 16.33 2.95 -18.83
C ASP A 89 15.27 2.04 -18.19
N THR A 90 14.21 1.69 -18.94
CA THR A 90 13.13 0.81 -18.47
C THR A 90 13.66 -0.44 -17.78
N PHE A 91 13.14 -0.74 -16.59
CA PHE A 91 13.48 -1.97 -15.86
C PHE A 91 13.16 -3.21 -16.70
N ARG A 92 14.14 -4.11 -16.84
CA ARG A 92 14.04 -5.35 -17.63
C ARG A 92 14.26 -6.58 -16.76
N LEU A 93 13.21 -7.35 -16.54
CA LEU A 93 13.29 -8.66 -15.90
C LEU A 93 13.60 -9.74 -16.94
N LYS A 94 14.86 -10.19 -16.98
CA LYS A 94 15.30 -11.27 -17.86
C LYS A 94 15.01 -12.64 -17.25
N VAL A 95 14.26 -13.47 -17.97
CA VAL A 95 13.86 -14.81 -17.52
C VAL A 95 14.27 -15.92 -18.47
N LYS A 96 14.35 -17.16 -17.95
CA LYS A 96 14.55 -18.38 -18.75
C LYS A 96 13.22 -19.12 -18.91
N PRO A 97 12.97 -19.77 -20.06
CA PRO A 97 11.83 -20.66 -20.22
C PRO A 97 11.76 -21.77 -19.16
N GLY A 98 10.55 -22.15 -18.75
CA GLY A 98 10.26 -23.27 -17.85
C GLY A 98 10.80 -23.11 -16.43
N LYS A 99 11.05 -21.88 -15.98
CA LYS A 99 11.53 -21.58 -14.62
C LYS A 99 10.45 -20.87 -13.81
N THR A 100 10.59 -20.90 -12.49
CA THR A 100 9.71 -20.18 -11.57
C THR A 100 10.52 -19.14 -10.83
N TYR A 101 10.05 -17.90 -10.84
CA TYR A 101 10.68 -16.75 -10.18
C TYR A 101 9.80 -16.30 -9.03
N LEU A 102 10.39 -15.89 -7.91
CA LEU A 102 9.67 -15.24 -6.82
C LEU A 102 9.82 -13.73 -6.97
N LEU A 103 8.73 -13.04 -7.33
CA LEU A 103 8.70 -11.59 -7.36
C LEU A 103 8.28 -11.10 -5.98
N ARG A 104 9.10 -10.25 -5.38
CA ARG A 104 8.91 -9.68 -4.04
C ARG A 104 8.39 -8.26 -4.21
N ILE A 105 7.06 -8.14 -4.26
CA ILE A 105 6.39 -6.90 -4.64
C ILE A 105 6.21 -6.03 -3.40
N ILE A 106 6.58 -4.76 -3.50
CA ILE A 106 6.49 -3.76 -2.43
C ILE A 106 5.80 -2.54 -3.02
N ASN A 107 4.76 -2.02 -2.37
CA ASN A 107 4.25 -0.69 -2.71
C ASN A 107 4.84 0.36 -1.75
N ALA A 108 5.85 1.06 -2.23
CA ALA A 108 6.50 2.18 -1.54
C ALA A 108 6.01 3.55 -2.03
N ALA A 109 4.98 3.60 -2.90
CA ALA A 109 4.33 4.85 -3.29
C ALA A 109 3.75 5.58 -2.07
N LEU A 110 3.59 6.89 -2.18
CA LEU A 110 3.06 7.74 -1.11
C LEU A 110 1.56 7.52 -0.91
N ASN A 111 0.78 7.56 -1.99
CA ASN A 111 -0.66 7.78 -1.89
C ASN A 111 -1.52 6.62 -2.39
N ASP A 112 -1.22 6.05 -3.56
CA ASP A 112 -2.21 5.22 -4.27
C ASP A 112 -2.00 3.70 -4.12
N ASP A 113 -3.14 3.01 -4.02
CA ASP A 113 -3.23 1.56 -4.23
C ASP A 113 -2.94 1.25 -5.70
N LEU A 114 -2.21 0.17 -5.99
CA LEU A 114 -1.82 -0.17 -7.36
C LEU A 114 -2.35 -1.54 -7.77
N PHE A 115 -3.02 -1.59 -8.91
CA PHE A 115 -3.19 -2.83 -9.66
C PHE A 115 -1.90 -3.17 -10.37
N PHE A 116 -1.46 -4.42 -10.33
CA PHE A 116 -0.28 -4.90 -11.06
C PHE A 116 -0.56 -6.19 -11.82
N SER A 117 -0.12 -6.25 -13.08
CA SER A 117 -0.26 -7.42 -13.95
C SER A 117 0.93 -7.60 -14.90
N ILE A 118 1.13 -8.83 -15.38
CA ILE A 118 2.15 -9.19 -16.37
C ILE A 118 1.45 -9.80 -17.58
N ALA A 119 1.68 -9.24 -18.78
CA ALA A 119 1.00 -9.69 -19.99
C ALA A 119 1.19 -11.20 -20.21
N ASN A 120 0.09 -11.93 -20.42
CA ASN A 120 0.07 -13.39 -20.67
C ASN A 120 0.75 -14.26 -19.59
N HIS A 121 0.84 -13.79 -18.33
CA HIS A 121 1.36 -14.57 -17.23
C HIS A 121 0.41 -14.53 -16.03
N THR A 122 0.09 -15.70 -15.49
CA THR A 122 -0.59 -15.84 -14.21
C THR A 122 0.42 -15.80 -13.08
N LEU A 123 0.04 -15.13 -11.99
CA LEU A 123 0.80 -14.98 -10.76
C LEU A 123 0.17 -15.84 -9.66
N THR A 124 0.99 -16.59 -8.94
CA THR A 124 0.52 -17.30 -7.73
C THR A 124 0.98 -16.53 -6.50
N VAL A 125 0.08 -15.86 -5.79
CA VAL A 125 0.39 -15.20 -4.51
C VAL A 125 0.67 -16.27 -3.46
N VAL A 126 1.78 -16.12 -2.72
CA VAL A 126 2.22 -17.10 -1.70
C VAL A 126 2.59 -16.45 -0.36
N GLU A 127 2.70 -15.13 -0.30
CA GLU A 127 3.03 -14.39 0.91
C GLU A 127 2.43 -12.98 0.86
N ALA A 128 1.99 -12.48 2.01
CA ALA A 128 1.65 -11.08 2.25
C ALA A 128 2.25 -10.65 3.59
N ASP A 129 2.94 -9.51 3.62
CA ASP A 129 3.53 -8.89 4.83
C ASP A 129 4.36 -9.85 5.70
N ALA A 130 5.27 -10.58 5.04
CA ALA A 130 6.13 -11.60 5.64
C ALA A 130 5.38 -12.71 6.41
N VAL A 131 4.17 -13.04 5.93
CA VAL A 131 3.35 -14.18 6.36
C VAL A 131 2.92 -14.98 5.14
N TYR A 132 3.09 -16.30 5.18
CA TYR A 132 2.62 -17.16 4.09
C TYR A 132 1.10 -17.19 4.03
N VAL A 133 0.58 -17.11 2.81
CA VAL A 133 -0.86 -17.22 2.53
C VAL A 133 -1.18 -18.54 1.84
N LYS A 134 -2.46 -18.91 1.83
CA LYS A 134 -2.93 -19.97 0.95
C LYS A 134 -2.66 -19.56 -0.50
N PRO A 135 -1.97 -20.40 -1.30
CA PRO A 135 -1.64 -20.04 -2.67
C PRO A 135 -2.85 -19.60 -3.46
N LEU A 136 -2.73 -18.47 -4.15
CA LEU A 136 -3.82 -17.82 -4.85
C LEU A 136 -3.38 -17.44 -6.27
N ASP A 137 -3.95 -18.12 -7.27
CA ASP A 137 -3.71 -17.78 -8.67
C ASP A 137 -4.56 -16.57 -9.09
N THR A 138 -3.90 -15.61 -9.74
CA THR A 138 -4.51 -14.39 -10.29
C THR A 138 -3.69 -13.81 -11.44
N ASN A 139 -4.34 -13.06 -12.33
CA ASN A 139 -3.64 -12.31 -13.39
C ASN A 139 -3.29 -10.89 -12.95
N THR A 140 -4.01 -10.36 -11.96
CA THR A 140 -3.83 -9.01 -11.41
C THR A 140 -3.85 -9.08 -9.90
N ILE A 141 -2.91 -8.39 -9.26
CA ILE A 141 -2.93 -8.17 -7.81
C ILE A 141 -3.33 -6.72 -7.54
N LEU A 142 -3.90 -6.46 -6.37
CA LEU A 142 -3.99 -5.13 -5.77
C LEU A 142 -2.97 -5.06 -4.64
N ILE A 143 -2.20 -3.99 -4.54
CA ILE A 143 -1.26 -3.78 -3.44
C ILE A 143 -1.31 -2.32 -2.98
N THR A 144 -1.46 -2.11 -1.68
CA THR A 144 -1.62 -0.78 -1.10
C THR A 144 -0.31 -0.25 -0.51
N PRO A 145 -0.10 1.08 -0.42
CA PRO A 145 1.09 1.65 0.21
C PRO A 145 1.35 1.04 1.60
N GLY A 146 2.57 0.55 1.84
CA GLY A 146 2.88 -0.19 3.08
C GLY A 146 2.95 -1.70 2.91
N GLN A 147 2.13 -2.27 2.02
CA GLN A 147 2.05 -3.71 1.85
C GLN A 147 3.21 -4.28 1.04
N THR A 148 3.48 -5.55 1.32
CA THR A 148 4.34 -6.40 0.51
C THR A 148 3.59 -7.67 0.12
N THR A 149 3.76 -8.11 -1.12
CA THR A 149 3.15 -9.34 -1.65
C THR A 149 4.18 -10.13 -2.43
N ASN A 150 4.41 -11.39 -2.08
CA ASN A 150 5.25 -12.25 -2.91
C ASN A 150 4.40 -13.12 -3.83
N VAL A 151 4.78 -13.13 -5.10
CA VAL A 151 4.14 -13.94 -6.13
C VAL A 151 5.15 -14.84 -6.84
N LEU A 152 4.73 -16.05 -7.16
CA LEU A 152 5.45 -16.93 -8.07
C LEU A 152 5.05 -16.60 -9.50
N LEU A 153 6.02 -16.22 -10.33
CA LEU A 153 5.91 -16.10 -11.77
C LEU A 153 6.42 -17.40 -12.41
N ARG A 154 5.51 -18.15 -13.04
CA ARG A 154 5.88 -19.34 -13.84
C ARG A 154 6.08 -18.90 -15.29
N THR A 155 7.27 -19.13 -15.81
CA THR A 155 7.58 -18.77 -17.20
C THR A 155 7.14 -19.87 -18.16
N MET A 156 6.82 -19.48 -19.40
CA MET A 156 6.47 -20.36 -20.50
C MET A 156 7.58 -21.39 -20.73
N GLY A 157 7.20 -22.63 -21.07
CA GLY A 157 8.14 -23.73 -21.28
C GLY A 157 9.05 -23.59 -22.52
N HIS A 158 8.77 -22.61 -23.39
CA HIS A 158 9.50 -22.35 -24.64
C HIS A 158 9.95 -20.88 -24.70
N LEU A 159 10.81 -20.55 -25.65
CA LEU A 159 11.18 -19.16 -25.93
C LEU A 159 10.05 -18.50 -26.75
N PRO A 160 9.28 -17.56 -26.20
CA PRO A 160 8.23 -16.89 -26.94
C PRO A 160 8.83 -15.91 -27.95
N ASN A 161 8.19 -15.77 -29.12
CA ASN A 161 8.49 -14.71 -30.08
C ASN A 161 7.77 -13.40 -29.69
N ALA A 162 7.89 -12.99 -28.43
CA ALA A 162 7.25 -11.81 -27.85
C ALA A 162 8.05 -11.30 -26.63
N THR A 163 7.90 -10.01 -26.35
CA THR A 163 8.25 -9.41 -25.06
C THR A 163 6.96 -9.00 -24.35
N PHE A 164 6.98 -8.96 -23.02
CA PHE A 164 5.77 -8.77 -22.22
C PHE A 164 5.93 -7.56 -21.31
N LEU A 165 4.93 -6.68 -21.23
CA LEU A 165 4.91 -5.64 -20.21
C LEU A 165 4.47 -6.20 -18.86
N MET A 166 5.18 -5.79 -17.84
CA MET A 166 4.72 -5.75 -16.45
C MET A 166 4.22 -4.34 -16.22
N ALA A 167 2.98 -4.14 -15.80
CA ALA A 167 2.39 -2.81 -15.69
C ALA A 167 1.67 -2.63 -14.36
N ALA A 168 1.74 -1.41 -13.81
CA ALA A 168 0.99 -1.00 -12.64
C ALA A 168 0.25 0.32 -12.88
N SER A 169 -1.00 0.38 -12.43
CA SER A 169 -1.88 1.57 -12.52
C SER A 169 -2.65 1.73 -11.21
N PRO A 170 -3.07 2.95 -10.86
CA PRO A 170 -3.72 3.18 -9.58
C PRO A 170 -5.13 2.61 -9.52
N TYR A 171 -5.55 2.31 -8.30
CA TYR A 171 -6.93 2.13 -7.88
C TYR A 171 -7.31 3.30 -6.98
N ALA A 172 -8.31 4.07 -7.38
CA ALA A 172 -8.75 5.26 -6.67
C ALA A 172 -10.28 5.35 -6.63
N THR A 173 -10.84 5.60 -5.45
CA THR A 173 -12.28 5.84 -5.24
C THR A 173 -12.57 7.24 -4.68
N GLY A 174 -11.54 7.90 -4.15
CA GLY A 174 -11.63 9.25 -3.60
C GLY A 174 -11.96 10.30 -4.65
N GLN A 175 -12.37 11.49 -4.19
CA GLN A 175 -12.67 12.64 -5.05
C GLN A 175 -11.47 13.58 -5.23
N GLY A 176 -10.34 13.26 -4.59
CA GLY A 176 -9.09 14.01 -4.73
C GLY A 176 -8.43 13.78 -6.09
N THR A 177 -7.50 14.67 -6.45
CA THR A 177 -6.62 14.46 -7.60
C THR A 177 -5.56 13.41 -7.25
N PHE A 178 -5.29 12.51 -8.18
CA PHE A 178 -4.25 11.49 -8.08
C PHE A 178 -3.51 11.36 -9.41
N ASP A 179 -2.30 10.79 -9.40
CA ASP A 179 -1.58 10.46 -10.63
C ASP A 179 -2.34 9.33 -11.33
N ASN A 180 -2.95 9.57 -12.50
CA ASN A 180 -3.75 8.57 -13.20
C ASN A 180 -2.97 7.80 -14.28
N THR A 181 -1.64 7.89 -14.26
CA THR A 181 -0.77 7.29 -15.28
C THR A 181 -0.47 5.81 -14.99
N THR A 182 0.23 5.16 -15.91
CA THR A 182 0.61 3.74 -15.79
C THR A 182 2.12 3.61 -15.91
N THR A 183 2.75 2.98 -14.93
CA THR A 183 4.17 2.60 -15.02
C THR A 183 4.32 1.20 -15.61
N ALA A 184 5.41 0.97 -16.33
CA ALA A 184 5.66 -0.32 -16.94
C ALA A 184 7.13 -0.72 -17.00
N ALA A 185 7.36 -2.02 -16.89
CA ALA A 185 8.64 -2.67 -17.03
C ALA A 185 8.53 -3.82 -18.05
N ILE A 186 9.66 -4.38 -18.47
CA ILE A 186 9.69 -5.40 -19.53
C ILE A 186 10.10 -6.75 -18.94
N LEU A 187 9.30 -7.77 -19.16
CA LEU A 187 9.66 -9.16 -18.98
C LEU A 187 10.18 -9.72 -20.31
N GLU A 188 11.44 -10.18 -20.30
CA GLU A 188 12.18 -10.60 -21.50
C GLU A 188 12.69 -12.03 -21.34
N TYR A 189 12.33 -12.90 -22.28
CA TYR A 189 12.82 -14.28 -22.28
C TYR A 189 14.19 -14.35 -22.94
N THR A 190 15.13 -15.04 -22.28
CA THR A 190 16.51 -15.19 -22.72
C THR A 190 16.81 -16.64 -23.08
N ALA A 191 17.53 -16.84 -24.19
CA ALA A 191 17.99 -18.15 -24.61
C ALA A 191 19.09 -18.69 -23.66
N PRO A 192 19.10 -19.99 -23.34
CA PRO A 192 20.09 -20.57 -22.42
C PRO A 192 21.56 -20.39 -22.83
N ASN A 193 21.85 -20.28 -24.14
CA ASN A 193 23.20 -20.29 -24.72
C ASN A 193 23.54 -19.04 -25.55
N ALA A 194 22.89 -17.90 -25.32
CA ALA A 194 23.30 -16.65 -25.94
C ALA A 194 24.55 -16.08 -25.24
N SER A 195 25.71 -16.70 -25.46
CA SER A 195 26.99 -16.01 -25.38
C SER A 195 26.93 -14.88 -26.40
N SER A 196 27.18 -13.64 -25.95
CA SER A 196 27.14 -12.38 -26.72
C SER A 196 27.42 -12.58 -28.22
N ALA A 197 26.38 -12.83 -29.00
CA ALA A 197 26.47 -13.09 -30.43
C ALA A 197 25.33 -12.33 -31.09
N THR A 198 25.74 -11.21 -31.69
CA THR A 198 25.18 -10.60 -32.89
C THR A 198 23.66 -10.47 -32.93
N ALA A 199 23.22 -9.23 -32.70
CA ALA A 199 21.96 -8.71 -33.22
C ALA A 199 21.85 -9.06 -34.73
N SER A 200 21.13 -10.13 -35.04
CA SER A 200 20.78 -10.53 -36.39
C SER A 200 19.57 -11.45 -36.34
N ASN A 201 18.39 -10.86 -36.18
CA ASN A 201 17.42 -10.86 -37.28
C ASN A 201 16.27 -9.88 -37.03
N THR A 202 16.00 -9.13 -38.07
CA THR A 202 15.15 -7.96 -38.21
C THR A 202 13.67 -8.34 -38.31
N GLY A 203 13.01 -8.45 -37.16
CA GLY A 203 11.58 -8.32 -37.02
C GLY A 203 11.29 -7.62 -35.69
N LYS A 204 10.41 -6.61 -35.67
CA LYS A 204 9.95 -6.02 -34.39
C LYS A 204 9.20 -7.12 -33.63
N ILE A 205 9.87 -7.81 -32.70
CA ILE A 205 9.23 -8.77 -31.80
C ILE A 205 8.08 -8.04 -31.10
N PRO A 206 6.84 -8.56 -31.12
CA PRO A 206 5.69 -7.87 -30.54
C PRO A 206 5.88 -7.64 -29.04
N LEU A 207 5.44 -6.47 -28.57
CA LEU A 207 5.35 -6.14 -27.16
C LEU A 207 3.89 -6.32 -26.72
N LEU A 208 3.64 -7.35 -25.92
CA LEU A 208 2.31 -7.68 -25.40
C LEU A 208 2.04 -6.90 -24.11
N LYS A 209 0.85 -6.34 -23.99
CA LYS A 209 0.42 -5.52 -22.85
C LYS A 209 -0.62 -6.27 -22.03
N PRO A 210 -0.60 -6.21 -20.69
CA PRO A 210 -1.66 -6.76 -19.87
C PRO A 210 -2.92 -5.88 -19.96
N THR A 211 -4.07 -6.46 -19.65
CA THR A 211 -5.30 -5.70 -19.37
C THR A 211 -5.34 -5.42 -17.87
N LEU A 212 -5.29 -4.14 -17.48
CA LEU A 212 -5.48 -3.71 -16.11
C LEU A 212 -6.96 -3.36 -15.87
N PRO A 213 -7.47 -3.54 -14.63
CA PRO A 213 -8.79 -3.03 -14.26
C PRO A 213 -8.91 -1.52 -14.45
N ALA A 214 -10.15 -1.02 -14.51
CA ALA A 214 -10.38 0.42 -14.49
C ALA A 214 -9.93 1.03 -13.15
N LEU A 215 -9.55 2.30 -13.17
CA LEU A 215 -9.01 2.99 -11.99
C LEU A 215 -9.98 3.00 -10.81
N ASN A 216 -11.29 2.91 -11.06
CA ASN A 216 -12.36 2.89 -10.07
C ASN A 216 -13.03 1.51 -9.91
N ASP A 217 -12.38 0.42 -10.35
CA ASP A 217 -12.94 -0.93 -10.32
C ASP A 217 -12.87 -1.55 -8.90
N THR A 218 -13.77 -1.11 -8.03
CA THR A 218 -13.92 -1.62 -6.66
C THR A 218 -14.25 -3.12 -6.62
N SER A 219 -14.89 -3.64 -7.68
CA SER A 219 -15.20 -5.07 -7.76
C SER A 219 -13.92 -5.90 -7.96
N ALA A 220 -13.02 -5.47 -8.85
CA ALA A 220 -11.72 -6.11 -9.03
C ALA A 220 -10.86 -6.04 -7.76
N ALA A 221 -10.82 -4.87 -7.11
CA ALA A 221 -10.13 -4.68 -5.83
C ALA A 221 -10.64 -5.64 -4.75
N THR A 222 -11.96 -5.69 -4.55
CA THR A 222 -12.60 -6.53 -3.52
C THR A 222 -12.43 -8.03 -3.81
N ASN A 223 -12.56 -8.43 -5.07
CA ASN A 223 -12.38 -9.84 -5.45
C ASN A 223 -10.96 -10.33 -5.14
N PHE A 224 -9.95 -9.47 -5.28
CA PHE A 224 -8.59 -9.82 -4.86
C PHE A 224 -8.46 -9.92 -3.34
N THR A 225 -8.83 -8.87 -2.60
CA THR A 225 -8.57 -8.77 -1.16
C THR A 225 -9.32 -9.83 -0.34
N THR A 226 -10.59 -10.12 -0.68
CA THR A 226 -11.42 -11.13 0.00
C THR A 226 -10.89 -12.56 -0.12
N ARG A 227 -10.03 -12.84 -1.11
CA ARG A 227 -9.45 -14.17 -1.34
C ARG A 227 -8.17 -14.42 -0.54
N LEU A 228 -7.57 -13.39 0.05
CA LEU A 228 -6.36 -13.52 0.86
C LEU A 228 -6.67 -14.24 2.17
N ARG A 229 -5.94 -15.32 2.46
CA ARG A 229 -6.10 -16.10 3.69
C ARG A 229 -4.74 -16.55 4.18
N SER A 230 -4.51 -16.48 5.49
CA SER A 230 -3.32 -17.08 6.12
C SER A 230 -3.19 -18.55 5.71
N LEU A 231 -1.95 -19.03 5.50
CA LEU A 231 -1.68 -20.42 5.10
C LEU A 231 -2.34 -21.43 6.06
N ALA A 232 -2.29 -21.15 7.36
CA ALA A 232 -3.00 -21.88 8.43
C ALA A 232 -2.76 -23.41 8.34
N SER A 233 -1.50 -23.81 8.38
CA SER A 233 -1.08 -25.22 8.40
C SER A 233 -0.46 -25.60 9.74
N ALA A 234 -0.21 -26.89 9.98
CA ALA A 234 0.44 -27.35 11.21
C ALA A 234 1.82 -26.69 11.45
N GLN A 235 2.60 -26.46 10.38
CA GLN A 235 3.91 -25.79 10.47
C GLN A 235 3.81 -24.26 10.53
N PHE A 236 2.71 -23.70 10.02
CA PHE A 236 2.46 -22.26 9.91
C PHE A 236 1.05 -21.94 10.41
N PRO A 237 0.81 -22.03 11.73
CA PRO A 237 -0.52 -21.84 12.29
C PRO A 237 -0.94 -20.38 12.24
N ALA A 238 -2.25 -20.14 12.09
CA ALA A 238 -2.87 -18.83 12.22
C ALA A 238 -3.53 -18.74 13.60
N ASN A 239 -2.80 -18.19 14.58
CA ASN A 239 -3.23 -18.10 15.98
C ASN A 239 -4.11 -16.87 16.20
N VAL A 240 -5.31 -16.86 15.61
CA VAL A 240 -6.28 -15.77 15.80
C VAL A 240 -6.77 -15.77 17.25
N PRO A 241 -6.70 -14.64 17.99
CA PRO A 241 -7.29 -14.55 19.32
C PRO A 241 -8.75 -14.97 19.31
N GLN A 242 -9.13 -15.88 20.21
CA GLN A 242 -10.51 -16.40 20.30
C GLN A 242 -11.37 -15.60 21.29
N THR A 243 -10.73 -14.80 22.14
CA THR A 243 -11.37 -13.91 23.10
C THR A 243 -10.83 -12.50 22.89
N VAL A 244 -11.69 -11.50 23.06
CA VAL A 244 -11.36 -10.09 22.92
C VAL A 244 -11.51 -9.40 24.27
N ASP A 245 -10.43 -8.80 24.77
CA ASP A 245 -10.43 -8.06 26.04
C ASP A 245 -10.91 -6.60 25.86
N ARG A 246 -10.67 -6.04 24.66
CA ARG A 246 -11.00 -4.66 24.31
C ARG A 246 -11.50 -4.55 22.86
N HIS A 247 -12.60 -3.83 22.69
CA HIS A 247 -13.15 -3.46 21.38
C HIS A 247 -12.93 -1.97 21.14
N PHE A 248 -12.51 -1.64 19.92
CA PHE A 248 -12.43 -0.28 19.43
C PHE A 248 -13.23 -0.16 18.13
N PHE A 249 -13.96 0.93 18.01
CA PHE A 249 -14.64 1.33 16.80
C PHE A 249 -14.11 2.69 16.36
N PHE A 250 -13.27 2.70 15.35
CA PHE A 250 -12.56 3.88 14.88
C PHE A 250 -13.14 4.32 13.54
N THR A 251 -13.85 5.44 13.51
CA THR A 251 -14.14 6.11 12.24
C THR A 251 -12.89 6.75 11.71
N VAL A 252 -12.57 6.49 10.45
CA VAL A 252 -11.43 7.05 9.72
C VAL A 252 -11.95 7.81 8.52
N GLY A 253 -11.30 8.92 8.19
CA GLY A 253 -11.57 9.62 6.97
C GLY A 253 -11.00 11.03 6.98
N LEU A 254 -11.32 11.75 5.93
CA LEU A 254 -11.00 13.16 5.79
C LEU A 254 -11.85 14.03 6.72
N GLY A 255 -11.42 15.27 6.87
CA GLY A 255 -12.12 16.32 7.59
C GLY A 255 -11.53 17.68 7.21
N ALA A 256 -11.95 18.71 7.94
CA ALA A 256 -11.49 20.07 7.71
C ALA A 256 -10.97 20.73 8.99
N ASN A 257 -10.06 21.68 8.81
CA ASN A 257 -9.65 22.63 9.83
C ASN A 257 -10.04 24.05 9.37
N PRO A 258 -10.48 24.95 10.27
CA PRO A 258 -10.77 26.34 9.92
C PRO A 258 -9.57 27.02 9.27
N CYS A 259 -9.82 27.87 8.27
CA CYS A 259 -8.77 28.69 7.70
C CYS A 259 -8.30 29.76 8.71
N PRO A 260 -6.99 29.99 8.88
CA PRO A 260 -6.50 31.07 9.73
C PRO A 260 -7.04 32.43 9.30
N LYS A 261 -7.24 33.33 10.26
CA LYS A 261 -7.68 34.71 9.98
C LYS A 261 -6.68 35.40 9.03
N ASN A 262 -7.19 36.18 8.09
CA ASN A 262 -6.42 36.92 7.07
C ASN A 262 -5.62 36.04 6.10
N GLN A 263 -6.04 34.79 5.90
CA GLN A 263 -5.49 33.90 4.87
C GLN A 263 -6.62 33.38 3.98
N THR A 264 -6.26 33.00 2.76
CA THR A 264 -7.16 32.25 1.86
C THR A 264 -6.67 30.82 1.80
N CYS A 265 -7.53 29.88 2.19
CA CYS A 265 -7.24 28.46 2.10
C CYS A 265 -7.89 27.84 0.87
N GLN A 266 -7.26 26.79 0.35
CA GLN A 266 -7.62 26.14 -0.91
C GLN A 266 -8.27 24.76 -0.70
N GLY A 267 -8.51 24.35 0.55
CA GLY A 267 -9.26 23.16 0.86
C GLY A 267 -10.78 23.36 0.68
N PRO A 268 -11.58 22.33 0.97
CA PRO A 268 -13.03 22.34 0.74
C PRO A 268 -13.71 23.51 1.45
N ASN A 269 -14.62 24.20 0.77
CA ASN A 269 -15.36 25.34 1.33
C ASN A 269 -14.47 26.45 1.93
N GLY A 270 -13.27 26.66 1.37
CA GLY A 270 -12.32 27.69 1.85
C GLY A 270 -11.65 27.34 3.19
N THR A 271 -11.59 26.05 3.53
CA THR A 271 -10.98 25.52 4.75
C THR A 271 -9.62 24.89 4.45
N LYS A 272 -8.98 24.23 5.44
CA LYS A 272 -7.81 23.37 5.22
C LYS A 272 -8.23 21.91 5.33
N PHE A 273 -7.77 21.05 4.41
CA PHE A 273 -7.91 19.60 4.56
C PHE A 273 -7.28 19.12 5.88
N SER A 274 -7.89 18.08 6.44
CA SER A 274 -7.41 17.33 7.57
C SER A 274 -7.84 15.87 7.43
N ALA A 275 -7.34 15.00 8.29
CA ALA A 275 -7.79 13.63 8.44
C ALA A 275 -7.87 13.30 9.93
N SER A 276 -8.72 12.35 10.29
CA SER A 276 -8.94 12.02 11.71
C SER A 276 -9.27 10.56 11.96
N VAL A 277 -9.01 10.14 13.20
CA VAL A 277 -9.56 8.92 13.78
C VAL A 277 -10.49 9.34 14.92
N ASN A 278 -11.74 8.89 14.89
CA ASN A 278 -12.79 9.30 15.84
C ASN A 278 -12.86 10.83 16.06
N ASN A 279 -12.80 11.59 14.96
CA ASN A 279 -12.85 13.06 14.94
C ASN A 279 -11.67 13.76 15.65
N VAL A 280 -10.57 13.05 15.88
CA VAL A 280 -9.30 13.58 16.39
C VAL A 280 -8.24 13.50 15.30
N SER A 281 -7.79 14.66 14.83
CA SER A 281 -6.62 14.80 13.98
C SER A 281 -5.36 14.81 14.84
N PHE A 282 -4.48 13.84 14.58
CA PHE A 282 -3.28 13.65 15.39
C PHE A 282 -2.26 14.75 15.13
N VAL A 283 -1.81 15.41 16.20
CA VAL A 283 -0.74 16.41 16.14
C VAL A 283 0.55 15.77 16.64
N LEU A 284 1.60 15.81 15.81
CA LEU A 284 2.93 15.36 16.21
C LEU A 284 3.51 16.28 17.32
N PRO A 285 3.87 15.74 18.49
CA PRO A 285 4.51 16.53 19.54
C PRO A 285 5.97 16.83 19.18
N THR A 286 6.52 17.89 19.76
CA THR A 286 7.95 18.26 19.62
C THR A 286 8.88 17.35 20.43
N LYS A 287 8.32 16.53 21.34
CA LYS A 287 9.04 15.54 22.14
C LYS A 287 8.50 14.16 21.82
N SER A 288 9.41 13.20 21.62
CA SER A 288 9.05 11.80 21.35
C SER A 288 8.09 11.24 22.40
N LEU A 289 7.01 10.59 21.94
CA LEU A 289 6.02 9.93 22.80
C LEU A 289 6.68 8.89 23.70
N LEU A 290 7.58 8.07 23.14
CA LEU A 290 8.29 7.02 23.87
C LEU A 290 9.21 7.63 24.94
N GLN A 291 9.94 8.70 24.60
CA GLN A 291 10.78 9.41 25.56
C GLN A 291 9.93 10.00 26.70
N ALA A 292 8.82 10.67 26.37
CA ALA A 292 7.92 11.25 27.35
C ALA A 292 7.32 10.17 28.28
N HIS A 293 6.94 9.02 27.75
CA HIS A 293 6.48 7.87 28.53
C HIS A 293 7.57 7.32 29.45
N PHE A 294 8.75 7.01 28.90
CA PHE A 294 9.84 6.36 29.63
C PHE A 294 10.33 7.17 30.84
N PHE A 295 10.41 8.49 30.69
CA PHE A 295 10.86 9.38 31.76
C PHE A 295 9.72 9.94 32.65
N GLY A 296 8.47 9.50 32.46
CA GLY A 296 7.32 10.01 33.23
C GLY A 296 7.02 11.49 32.99
N GLN A 297 7.33 12.01 31.79
CA GLN A 297 7.21 13.42 31.40
C GLN A 297 6.15 13.60 30.30
N SER A 298 4.99 12.97 30.46
CA SER A 298 3.88 13.00 29.50
C SER A 298 3.03 14.28 29.57
N ARG A 299 3.06 15.01 30.70
CA ARG A 299 2.29 16.24 30.88
C ARG A 299 2.63 17.27 29.80
N GLY A 300 1.64 17.67 29.02
CA GLY A 300 1.80 18.60 27.90
C GLY A 300 2.35 17.99 26.61
N VAL A 301 2.61 16.68 26.57
CA VAL A 301 3.04 15.96 25.37
C VAL A 301 1.88 15.20 24.73
N TYR A 302 1.14 14.41 25.53
CA TYR A 302 -0.01 13.65 25.06
C TYR A 302 -0.99 13.38 26.20
N THR A 303 -2.22 13.00 25.84
CA THR A 303 -3.23 12.46 26.76
C THR A 303 -3.59 11.02 26.38
N THR A 304 -4.17 10.27 27.30
CA THR A 304 -4.48 8.83 27.12
C THR A 304 -5.98 8.56 26.99
N ASP A 305 -6.69 9.52 26.40
CA ASP A 305 -8.16 9.59 26.34
C ASP A 305 -8.67 9.59 24.88
N LEU A 306 -7.97 8.93 23.96
CA LEU A 306 -8.52 8.71 22.62
C LEU A 306 -9.81 7.88 22.76
N PRO A 307 -10.96 8.36 22.26
CA PRO A 307 -12.23 7.71 22.48
C PRO A 307 -12.26 6.35 21.77
N SER A 308 -12.78 5.33 22.45
CA SER A 308 -12.86 3.98 21.91
C SER A 308 -13.91 3.79 20.82
N SER A 309 -14.84 4.74 20.71
CA SER A 309 -15.90 4.79 19.70
C SER A 309 -16.18 6.26 19.31
N PRO A 310 -16.80 6.53 18.15
CA PRO A 310 -17.13 7.90 17.76
C PRO A 310 -18.09 8.53 18.78
N ILE A 311 -17.76 9.74 19.26
CA ILE A 311 -18.58 10.45 20.27
C ILE A 311 -19.94 10.88 19.68
N PHE A 312 -19.99 11.16 18.39
CA PHE A 312 -21.19 11.55 17.65
C PHE A 312 -21.44 10.56 16.51
N PRO A 313 -22.22 9.50 16.75
CA PRO A 313 -22.60 8.56 15.70
C PRO A 313 -23.46 9.22 14.62
N PHE A 314 -23.25 8.79 13.37
CA PHE A 314 -24.06 9.18 12.22
C PHE A 314 -24.06 8.02 11.21
N ASN A 315 -24.78 8.18 10.10
CA ASN A 315 -24.69 7.25 8.98
C ASN A 315 -23.33 7.45 8.27
N TYR A 316 -22.30 6.71 8.69
CA TYR A 316 -20.91 6.94 8.32
C TYR A 316 -20.67 6.93 6.81
N THR A 317 -21.27 5.98 6.09
CA THR A 317 -21.15 5.88 4.63
C THR A 317 -22.32 6.52 3.88
N GLY A 318 -23.21 7.24 4.56
CA GLY A 318 -24.38 7.90 3.98
C GLY A 318 -24.14 9.38 3.70
N THR A 319 -25.15 10.22 3.94
CA THR A 319 -24.99 11.68 3.88
C THR A 319 -24.13 12.17 5.05
N PRO A 320 -22.99 12.83 4.79
CA PRO A 320 -22.11 13.29 5.86
C PRO A 320 -22.73 14.47 6.63
N PRO A 321 -22.30 14.73 7.88
CA PRO A 321 -22.71 15.90 8.63
C PRO A 321 -22.29 17.20 7.93
N ASN A 322 -23.10 18.26 8.08
CA ASN A 322 -22.78 19.59 7.53
C ASN A 322 -21.47 20.16 8.11
N ASN A 323 -21.17 19.84 9.37
CA ASN A 323 -19.91 20.23 10.00
C ASN A 323 -18.87 19.13 9.81
N THR A 324 -17.86 19.42 8.99
CA THR A 324 -16.75 18.52 8.69
C THR A 324 -15.50 18.83 9.53
N PHE A 325 -15.59 19.74 10.49
CA PHE A 325 -14.45 20.13 11.30
C PHE A 325 -14.06 19.06 12.32
N VAL A 326 -12.75 18.84 12.41
CA VAL A 326 -12.14 17.88 13.33
C VAL A 326 -11.48 18.59 14.51
N SER A 327 -11.31 17.86 15.61
CA SER A 327 -10.53 18.33 16.75
C SER A 327 -9.06 17.97 16.58
N ASN A 328 -8.14 18.85 16.98
CA ASN A 328 -6.70 18.56 16.94
C ASN A 328 -6.22 18.10 18.31
N GLY A 329 -5.40 17.04 18.35
CA GLY A 329 -4.79 16.61 19.61
C GLY A 329 -3.87 15.40 19.50
N THR A 330 -2.94 15.29 20.45
CA THR A 330 -2.06 14.12 20.61
C THR A 330 -2.68 13.17 21.65
N LYS A 331 -3.68 12.40 21.22
CA LYS A 331 -4.41 11.45 22.07
C LYS A 331 -3.99 10.02 21.78
N LEU A 332 -3.73 9.24 22.82
CA LEU A 332 -3.31 7.84 22.74
C LEU A 332 -4.31 6.91 23.44
N VAL A 333 -4.23 5.63 23.10
CA VAL A 333 -4.80 4.53 23.88
C VAL A 333 -3.66 3.82 24.59
N VAL A 334 -3.82 3.57 25.90
CA VAL A 334 -2.87 2.76 26.69
C VAL A 334 -3.53 1.43 27.03
N LEU A 335 -2.85 0.35 26.71
CA LEU A 335 -3.32 -1.01 26.97
C LEU A 335 -2.35 -1.73 27.91
N PRO A 336 -2.86 -2.54 28.86
CA PRO A 336 -2.03 -3.51 29.56
C PRO A 336 -1.34 -4.46 28.59
N PHE A 337 -0.15 -4.93 28.97
CA PHE A 337 0.55 -5.97 28.22
C PHE A 337 -0.36 -7.20 28.04
N ASN A 338 -0.30 -7.82 26.86
CA ASN A 338 -1.06 -9.02 26.48
C ASN A 338 -2.59 -8.84 26.34
N THR A 339 -3.09 -7.61 26.27
CA THR A 339 -4.52 -7.34 25.96
C THR A 339 -4.83 -7.79 24.53
N SER A 340 -5.84 -8.65 24.34
CA SER A 340 -6.37 -8.94 23.00
C SER A 340 -7.35 -7.85 22.55
N VAL A 341 -7.20 -7.41 21.30
CA VAL A 341 -7.94 -6.26 20.77
C VAL A 341 -8.66 -6.63 19.49
N GLU A 342 -9.94 -6.29 19.42
CA GLU A 342 -10.67 -6.14 18.17
C GLU A 342 -10.77 -4.65 17.84
N LEU A 343 -10.37 -4.31 16.62
CA LEU A 343 -10.41 -2.94 16.13
C LEU A 343 -11.17 -2.92 14.81
N VAL A 344 -12.34 -2.29 14.84
CA VAL A 344 -13.16 -2.02 13.65
C VAL A 344 -12.78 -0.65 13.12
N MET A 345 -12.38 -0.61 11.84
CA MET A 345 -12.02 0.61 11.13
C MET A 345 -13.13 0.95 10.15
N GLN A 346 -13.84 2.05 10.38
CA GLN A 346 -15.00 2.48 9.61
C GLN A 346 -14.67 3.71 8.79
N ASP A 347 -14.61 3.56 7.47
CA ASP A 347 -14.53 4.70 6.57
C ASP A 347 -15.79 5.58 6.67
N THR A 348 -15.65 6.87 6.37
CA THR A 348 -16.76 7.83 6.35
C THR A 348 -16.86 8.55 5.01
N SER A 349 -18.06 8.99 4.65
CA SER A 349 -18.29 9.78 3.43
C SER A 349 -17.91 11.26 3.59
N ILE A 350 -17.32 11.67 4.73
CA ILE A 350 -16.91 13.06 4.98
C ILE A 350 -15.81 13.42 3.99
N LEU A 351 -16.12 14.38 3.10
CA LEU A 351 -15.25 14.82 2.00
C LEU A 351 -14.88 13.71 0.99
N GLY A 352 -15.68 12.64 0.91
CA GLY A 352 -15.52 11.53 -0.02
C GLY A 352 -15.06 10.25 0.67
N ALA A 353 -15.70 9.13 0.33
CA ALA A 353 -15.30 7.80 0.78
C ALA A 353 -14.05 7.32 0.03
N GLU A 354 -13.12 6.70 0.73
CA GLU A 354 -11.82 6.32 0.18
C GLU A 354 -11.25 5.05 0.83
N SER A 355 -10.52 4.26 0.03
CA SER A 355 -9.72 3.15 0.54
C SER A 355 -8.54 3.69 1.34
N HIS A 356 -8.45 3.34 2.63
CA HIS A 356 -7.36 3.79 3.50
C HIS A 356 -6.44 2.61 3.86
N PRO A 357 -5.16 2.60 3.43
CA PRO A 357 -4.20 1.57 3.84
C PRO A 357 -3.73 1.82 5.28
N LEU A 358 -4.40 1.17 6.23
CA LEU A 358 -4.13 1.33 7.66
C LEU A 358 -2.98 0.43 8.10
N HIS A 359 -1.97 1.04 8.74
CA HIS A 359 -0.77 0.36 9.17
C HIS A 359 -0.57 0.49 10.69
N LEU A 360 -0.23 -0.63 11.36
CA LEU A 360 0.05 -0.68 12.78
C LEU A 360 1.51 -1.06 13.03
N HIS A 361 2.27 -0.15 13.63
CA HIS A 361 3.67 -0.41 14.01
C HIS A 361 3.74 -1.45 15.14
N GLY A 362 4.76 -2.32 15.08
CA GLY A 362 5.09 -3.27 16.16
C GLY A 362 4.27 -4.56 16.18
N PHE A 363 3.24 -4.68 15.34
CA PHE A 363 2.34 -5.84 15.32
C PHE A 363 1.98 -6.26 13.90
N ASN A 364 1.72 -7.55 13.71
CA ASN A 364 0.90 -8.04 12.60
C ASN A 364 -0.51 -8.24 13.13
N ILE A 365 -1.53 -8.00 12.30
CA ILE A 365 -2.94 -8.14 12.66
C ILE A 365 -3.61 -9.25 11.85
N PHE A 366 -4.67 -9.84 12.40
CA PHE A 366 -5.55 -10.72 11.64
C PHE A 366 -6.76 -9.90 11.16
N ILE A 367 -6.94 -9.84 9.85
CA ILE A 367 -8.18 -9.31 9.27
C ILE A 367 -9.23 -10.42 9.35
N VAL A 368 -10.17 -10.26 10.30
CA VAL A 368 -11.23 -11.26 10.57
C VAL A 368 -12.51 -11.00 9.79
N GLY A 369 -12.69 -9.77 9.30
CA GLY A 369 -13.83 -9.35 8.48
C GLY A 369 -13.53 -8.06 7.73
N GLN A 370 -14.24 -7.86 6.61
CA GLN A 370 -14.26 -6.63 5.82
C GLN A 370 -15.59 -6.54 5.09
N GLY A 371 -16.08 -5.33 4.81
CA GLY A 371 -17.37 -5.11 4.17
C GLY A 371 -17.57 -3.67 3.73
N PHE A 372 -18.71 -3.42 3.10
CA PHE A 372 -19.14 -2.09 2.67
C PHE A 372 -20.29 -1.60 3.54
N GLY A 373 -20.44 -0.27 3.64
CA GLY A 373 -21.47 0.36 4.44
C GLY A 373 -21.03 0.60 5.88
N ASN A 374 -22.00 0.70 6.79
CA ASN A 374 -21.73 0.83 8.21
C ASN A 374 -21.56 -0.56 8.83
N PHE A 375 -20.56 -0.72 9.68
CA PHE A 375 -20.39 -1.92 10.48
C PHE A 375 -21.63 -2.15 11.39
N ASP A 376 -22.14 -3.38 11.37
CA ASP A 376 -23.18 -3.85 12.29
C ASP A 376 -22.59 -4.96 13.16
N PRO A 377 -22.47 -4.78 14.48
CA PRO A 377 -21.90 -5.80 15.38
C PRO A 377 -22.76 -7.08 15.49
N ASN A 378 -23.99 -7.09 14.97
CA ASN A 378 -24.91 -8.22 15.06
C ASN A 378 -24.87 -9.17 13.85
N THR A 379 -24.16 -8.81 12.78
CA THR A 379 -24.07 -9.57 11.53
C THR A 379 -22.62 -9.78 11.16
#